data_AF-A0A967RFU1-F1
#
_entry.id   AF-A0A967RFU1-F1
#
_cell.length_a   1.000
_cell.length_b   1.000
_cell.length_c   1.000
_cell.angle_alpha   90.00
_cell.angle_beta   90.00
_cell.angle_gamma   90.00
#
_symmetry.space_group_name_H-M   'P 1'
#
loop_
_entity.id
_entity.type
_entity.pdbx_description
1 polymer ?
#
loop_
_entity_poly.entity_id
_entity_poly.type
_entity_poly.pdbx_seq_one_letter_code
_entity_poly.pdbx_strand_id
1 'polypeptide(L)'
;MRRSGKLHLIFILRKALLIMLVMCVLRNCCFARLSGTDLNKLDNVDAYIDKLTGFETLEQITKSFRRVDVNDDNTPFLHRQINGKKNVWRIKIKNVRLKLKSAIPGFKDRYLRTFEVLIDPNTGHLLRITSTCDVNDPNMLPEPPAKEAEIQLMRMGEIYHGFPAEPPKINFLDALDAVLSKGIGSPFLAKEFYGLYVMESRGSAQPRPVWAITLRGIPPRPLKAIPTAFRHLPDDELVPVWVRNHIRNVVDDVTGQVLFATSCPQPVRPEEKKKK
;
A
#
# COMPACT_ATOMS: atom_id res chain seq x y z
N MET A 1 27.77 0.90 57.91
CA MET A 1 26.98 2.01 57.33
C MET A 1 27.16 2.07 55.81
N ARG A 2 26.33 1.42 54.98
CA ARG A 2 26.28 1.60 53.49
C ARG A 2 24.96 1.05 52.89
N ARG A 3 23.82 1.25 53.57
CA ARG A 3 22.49 0.78 53.09
C ARG A 3 21.61 1.88 52.47
N SER A 4 21.98 3.15 52.58
CA SER A 4 21.15 4.29 52.15
C SER A 4 21.08 4.48 50.61
N GLY A 5 22.14 4.13 49.86
CA GLY A 5 22.21 4.40 48.41
C GLY A 5 21.29 3.56 47.51
N LYS A 6 20.92 2.33 47.91
CA LYS A 6 20.11 1.43 47.06
C LYS A 6 18.64 1.85 46.97
N LEU A 7 18.09 2.46 48.02
CA LEU A 7 16.70 2.92 48.05
C LEU A 7 16.46 4.11 47.13
N HIS A 8 17.46 4.99 47.00
CA HIS A 8 17.34 6.18 46.16
C HIS A 8 17.32 5.83 44.66
N LEU A 9 18.15 4.87 44.23
CA LEU A 9 18.22 4.43 42.83
C LEU A 9 16.92 3.74 42.35
N ILE A 10 16.32 2.91 43.21
CA ILE A 10 15.04 2.24 42.89
C ILE A 10 13.92 3.28 42.72
N PHE A 11 13.92 4.34 43.51
CA PHE A 11 12.92 5.40 43.42
C PHE A 11 13.04 6.20 42.11
N ILE A 12 14.26 6.49 41.67
CA ILE A 12 14.55 7.16 40.39
C ILE A 12 14.11 6.28 39.22
N LEU A 13 14.45 4.98 39.23
CA LEU A 13 14.06 4.04 38.17
C LEU A 13 12.54 3.87 38.07
N ARG A 14 11.83 3.81 39.20
CA ARG A 14 10.35 3.73 39.20
C ARG A 14 9.70 5.00 38.65
N LYS A 15 10.21 6.19 39.00
CA LYS A 15 9.73 7.45 38.42
C LYS A 15 9.99 7.53 36.92
N ALA A 16 11.19 7.13 36.46
CA ALA A 16 11.50 7.10 35.03
C ALA A 16 10.60 6.13 34.25
N LEU A 17 10.35 4.94 34.79
CA LEU A 17 9.44 3.96 34.19
C LEU A 17 7.99 4.47 34.15
N LEU A 18 7.52 5.11 35.22
CA LEU A 18 6.18 5.69 35.28
C LEU A 18 6.03 6.85 34.27
N ILE A 19 7.03 7.73 34.15
CA ILE A 19 7.03 8.81 33.17
C ILE A 19 7.02 8.24 31.75
N MET A 20 7.82 7.20 31.46
CA MET A 20 7.77 6.53 30.15
C MET A 20 6.40 5.89 29.87
N LEU A 21 5.79 5.21 30.85
CA LEU A 21 4.46 4.63 30.68
C LEU A 21 3.40 5.72 30.45
N VAL A 22 3.42 6.80 31.21
CA VAL A 22 2.50 7.94 31.04
C VAL A 22 2.71 8.61 29.69
N MET A 23 3.96 8.82 29.26
CA MET A 23 4.27 9.37 27.94
C MET A 23 3.82 8.42 26.81
N CYS A 24 3.93 7.11 27.00
CA CYS A 24 3.49 6.11 26.03
C CYS A 24 1.94 6.07 25.93
N VAL A 25 1.24 6.18 27.06
CA VAL A 25 -0.23 6.26 27.12
C VAL A 25 -0.73 7.59 26.55
N LEU A 26 -0.11 8.72 26.92
CA LEU A 26 -0.48 10.04 26.42
C LEU A 26 -0.20 10.18 24.92
N ARG A 27 0.90 9.60 24.40
CA ARG A 27 1.12 9.52 22.94
C ARG A 27 -0.02 8.79 22.24
N ASN A 28 -0.49 7.68 22.80
CA ASN A 28 -1.61 6.93 22.22
C ASN A 28 -2.96 7.68 22.34
N CYS A 29 -3.18 8.45 23.41
CA CYS A 29 -4.43 9.20 23.60
C CYS A 29 -4.48 10.54 22.84
N CYS A 30 -3.37 11.28 22.71
CA CYS A 30 -3.34 12.50 21.91
C CYS A 30 -3.44 12.21 20.41
N PHE A 31 -3.08 11.00 19.98
CA PHE A 31 -3.10 10.61 18.59
C PHE A 31 -4.51 10.56 17.97
N ALA A 32 -5.52 10.20 18.77
CA ALA A 32 -6.92 10.08 18.33
C ALA A 32 -7.63 11.43 18.04
N ARG A 33 -6.97 12.57 18.24
CA ARG A 33 -7.63 13.89 18.19
C ARG A 33 -7.11 14.85 17.11
N LEU A 34 -6.09 14.46 16.34
CA LEU A 34 -5.34 15.42 15.51
C LEU A 34 -5.97 15.76 14.16
N SER A 35 -7.01 15.06 13.68
CA SER A 35 -7.73 15.49 12.48
C SER A 35 -8.98 16.34 12.79
N GLY A 36 -9.53 16.30 14.01
CA GLY A 36 -10.78 16.98 14.38
C GLY A 36 -12.02 16.55 13.59
N THR A 37 -11.86 15.77 12.53
CA THR A 37 -12.91 15.30 11.64
C THR A 37 -13.49 14.00 12.19
N ASP A 38 -14.74 14.06 12.61
CA ASP A 38 -15.51 12.87 12.99
C ASP A 38 -15.83 12.05 11.73
N LEU A 39 -14.98 11.07 11.41
CA LEU A 39 -15.19 10.14 10.30
C LEU A 39 -16.30 9.13 10.56
N ASN A 40 -17.08 9.27 11.64
CA ASN A 40 -18.33 8.52 11.78
C ASN A 40 -19.46 9.10 10.92
N LYS A 41 -19.33 10.35 10.50
CA LYS A 41 -20.30 11.03 9.61
C LYS A 41 -19.94 10.80 8.15
N LEU A 42 -20.94 10.52 7.32
CA LEU A 42 -20.76 10.18 5.91
C LEU A 42 -20.13 11.33 5.11
N ASP A 43 -20.63 12.56 5.26
CA ASP A 43 -20.15 13.73 4.49
C ASP A 43 -18.65 13.99 4.74
N ASN A 44 -18.21 13.78 5.98
CA ASN A 44 -16.80 13.91 6.34
C ASN A 44 -15.93 12.85 5.64
N VAL A 45 -16.47 11.65 5.45
CA VAL A 45 -15.76 10.54 4.81
C VAL A 45 -15.65 10.76 3.30
N ASP A 46 -16.65 11.37 2.67
CA ASP A 46 -16.62 11.68 1.23
C ASP A 46 -15.55 12.74 0.91
N ALA A 47 -15.52 13.85 1.64
CA ALA A 47 -14.47 14.86 1.47
C ALA A 47 -13.08 14.29 1.80
N TYR A 48 -12.99 13.41 2.81
CA TYR A 48 -11.73 12.79 3.19
C TYR A 48 -11.22 11.79 2.14
N ILE A 49 -12.11 10.99 1.52
CA ILE A 49 -11.69 10.05 0.47
C ILE A 49 -11.16 10.77 -0.76
N ASP A 50 -11.75 11.91 -1.12
CA ASP A 50 -11.27 12.74 -2.23
C ASP A 50 -9.86 13.24 -1.95
N LYS A 51 -9.63 13.83 -0.77
CA LYS A 51 -8.28 14.23 -0.36
C LYS A 51 -7.25 13.09 -0.42
N LEU A 52 -7.63 11.87 -0.01
CA LEU A 52 -6.72 10.72 -0.02
C LEU A 52 -6.45 10.19 -1.43
N THR A 53 -7.43 10.26 -2.33
CA THR A 53 -7.38 9.56 -3.62
C THR A 53 -7.15 10.46 -4.82
N GLY A 54 -7.60 11.71 -4.78
CA GLY A 54 -7.62 12.65 -5.91
C GLY A 54 -8.76 12.41 -6.91
N PHE A 55 -9.70 11.51 -6.59
CA PHE A 55 -10.75 11.08 -7.51
C PHE A 55 -11.87 12.11 -7.74
N GLU A 56 -11.93 13.20 -6.98
CA GLU A 56 -12.83 14.34 -7.22
C GLU A 56 -12.63 14.98 -8.60
N THR A 57 -11.43 14.80 -9.18
CA THR A 57 -11.09 15.30 -10.51
C THR A 57 -11.60 14.42 -11.66
N LEU A 58 -12.17 13.26 -11.33
CA LEU A 58 -12.63 12.28 -12.31
C LEU A 58 -14.13 12.42 -12.57
N GLU A 59 -14.49 12.41 -13.85
CA GLU A 59 -15.88 12.55 -14.28
C GLU A 59 -16.62 11.19 -14.23
N GLN A 60 -17.94 11.24 -14.03
CA GLN A 60 -18.86 10.11 -14.18
C GLN A 60 -18.61 8.91 -13.25
N ILE A 61 -17.97 9.14 -12.11
CA ILE A 61 -17.76 8.10 -11.10
C ILE A 61 -19.02 7.93 -10.23
N THR A 62 -19.22 6.71 -9.71
CA THR A 62 -20.26 6.44 -8.72
C THR A 62 -19.62 5.91 -7.45
N LYS A 63 -19.84 6.60 -6.32
CA LYS A 63 -19.34 6.20 -5.00
C LYS A 63 -20.45 5.50 -4.22
N SER A 64 -20.10 4.44 -3.49
CA SER A 64 -20.98 3.85 -2.48
C SER A 64 -20.21 3.55 -1.20
N PHE A 65 -20.87 3.77 -0.07
CA PHE A 65 -20.27 3.73 1.25
C PHE A 65 -20.97 2.68 2.09
N ARG A 66 -20.20 1.83 2.77
CA ARG A 66 -20.75 0.87 3.72
C ARG A 66 -19.75 0.58 4.83
N ARG A 67 -20.27 0.24 6.00
CA ARG A 67 -19.47 -0.32 7.10
C ARG A 67 -19.27 -1.80 6.86
N VAL A 68 -18.05 -2.29 7.07
CA VAL A 68 -17.71 -3.71 6.97
C VAL A 68 -16.76 -4.14 8.06
N ASP A 69 -16.77 -5.43 8.36
CA ASP A 69 -15.69 -6.07 9.08
C ASP A 69 -14.65 -6.54 8.05
N VAL A 70 -13.37 -6.29 8.33
CA VAL A 70 -12.27 -6.61 7.44
C VAL A 70 -11.57 -7.88 7.92
N ASN A 71 -11.51 -8.86 7.02
CA ASN A 71 -10.64 -10.01 7.14
C ASN A 71 -9.58 -9.90 6.05
N ASP A 72 -8.33 -9.66 6.46
CA ASP A 72 -7.22 -9.44 5.54
C ASP A 72 -6.01 -10.26 5.97
N ASP A 73 -5.59 -11.16 5.11
CA ASP A 73 -4.49 -12.10 5.32
C ASP A 73 -3.30 -11.86 4.39
N ASN A 74 -3.38 -10.83 3.53
CA ASN A 74 -2.40 -10.60 2.47
C ASN A 74 -1.59 -9.30 2.62
N THR A 75 -1.97 -8.37 3.50
CA THR A 75 -1.16 -7.14 3.70
C THR A 75 0.10 -7.43 4.54
N PRO A 76 1.31 -7.32 3.96
CA PRO A 76 2.54 -7.65 4.68
C PRO A 76 2.78 -6.68 5.84
N PHE A 77 3.27 -7.21 6.96
CA PHE A 77 3.58 -6.56 8.25
C PHE A 77 2.36 -5.99 9.00
N LEU A 78 1.31 -5.60 8.27
CA LEU A 78 0.13 -4.92 8.82
C LEU A 78 -1.09 -5.83 8.94
N HIS A 79 -1.02 -7.09 8.51
CA HIS A 79 -2.15 -8.02 8.59
C HIS A 79 -2.77 -8.08 10.00
N ARG A 80 -1.96 -8.08 11.07
CA ARG A 80 -2.48 -8.08 12.46
C ARG A 80 -3.20 -6.80 12.85
N GLN A 81 -2.82 -5.68 12.25
CA GLN A 81 -3.45 -4.38 12.49
C GLN A 81 -4.76 -4.26 11.69
N ILE A 82 -4.88 -4.91 10.53
CA ILE A 82 -6.05 -4.81 9.66
C ILE A 82 -7.08 -5.91 9.96
N ASN A 83 -6.60 -7.14 10.13
CA ASN A 83 -7.44 -8.32 10.28
C ASN A 83 -8.30 -8.25 11.54
N GLY A 84 -9.59 -8.52 11.39
CA GLY A 84 -10.57 -8.48 12.48
C GLY A 84 -10.99 -7.07 12.87
N LYS A 85 -10.54 -6.01 12.16
CA LYS A 85 -11.08 -4.66 12.36
C LYS A 85 -12.56 -4.64 11.99
N LYS A 86 -13.36 -4.15 12.92
CA LYS A 86 -14.81 -3.98 12.77
C LYS A 86 -15.16 -2.57 12.36
N ASN A 87 -16.32 -2.41 11.72
CA ASN A 87 -16.88 -1.10 11.35
C ASN A 87 -15.95 -0.24 10.48
N VAL A 88 -15.11 -0.84 9.65
CA VAL A 88 -14.26 -0.13 8.69
C VAL A 88 -15.15 0.47 7.59
N TRP A 89 -14.85 1.69 7.14
CA TRP A 89 -15.47 2.22 5.94
C TRP A 89 -14.93 1.50 4.73
N ARG A 90 -15.83 0.94 3.93
CA ARG A 90 -15.54 0.47 2.59
C ARG A 90 -16.24 1.38 1.59
N ILE A 91 -15.44 2.09 0.82
CA ILE A 91 -15.89 2.97 -0.24
C ILE A 91 -15.64 2.27 -1.57
N LYS A 92 -16.68 2.03 -2.36
CA LYS A 92 -16.55 1.51 -3.72
C LYS A 92 -16.76 2.64 -4.71
N ILE A 93 -15.82 2.82 -5.63
CA ILE A 93 -15.83 3.88 -6.62
C ILE A 93 -15.79 3.21 -7.99
N LYS A 94 -16.93 3.23 -8.68
CA LYS A 94 -17.13 2.52 -9.95
C LYS A 94 -16.94 3.46 -11.13
N ASN A 95 -16.77 2.85 -12.31
CA ASN A 95 -16.68 3.50 -13.60
C ASN A 95 -15.48 4.45 -13.74
N VAL A 96 -14.39 4.12 -13.05
CA VAL A 96 -13.20 4.96 -13.04
C VAL A 96 -12.35 4.69 -14.29
N ARG A 97 -12.06 5.72 -15.07
CA ARG A 97 -10.98 5.75 -16.05
C ARG A 97 -9.87 6.66 -15.54
N LEU A 98 -8.65 6.15 -15.49
CA LEU A 98 -7.53 6.95 -15.00
C LEU A 98 -7.24 8.14 -15.93
N LYS A 99 -7.03 9.31 -15.33
CA LYS A 99 -6.60 10.54 -15.99
C LYS A 99 -5.38 11.07 -15.26
N LEU A 100 -4.20 10.67 -15.72
CA LEU A 100 -2.91 11.03 -15.12
C LEU A 100 -2.29 12.20 -15.90
N LYS A 101 -1.68 13.15 -15.19
CA LYS A 101 -1.12 14.40 -15.75
C LYS A 101 0.03 14.12 -16.73
N SER A 102 0.84 13.11 -16.41
CA SER A 102 1.99 12.65 -17.20
C SER A 102 1.60 11.70 -18.34
N ALA A 103 0.31 11.55 -18.65
CA ALA A 103 -0.15 10.73 -19.77
C ALA A 103 0.28 11.35 -21.11
N ILE A 104 0.81 10.50 -22.00
CA ILE A 104 1.09 10.90 -23.38
C ILE A 104 -0.24 11.28 -24.06
N PRO A 105 -0.31 12.42 -24.77
CA PRO A 105 -1.53 12.80 -25.49
C PRO A 105 -2.05 11.67 -26.39
N GLY A 106 -3.35 11.37 -26.27
CA GLY A 106 -4.01 10.29 -27.00
C GLY A 106 -3.90 8.90 -26.34
N PHE A 107 -3.00 8.71 -25.38
CA PHE A 107 -2.90 7.46 -24.63
C PHE A 107 -3.90 7.48 -23.46
N LYS A 108 -4.99 6.72 -23.59
CA LYS A 108 -6.10 6.69 -22.62
C LYS A 108 -6.09 5.39 -21.81
N ASP A 109 -6.62 5.45 -20.58
CA ASP A 109 -6.90 4.23 -19.81
C ASP A 109 -7.94 3.38 -20.54
N ARG A 110 -7.52 2.21 -21.00
CA ARG A 110 -8.39 1.27 -21.71
C ARG A 110 -9.39 0.59 -20.79
N TYR A 111 -9.09 0.52 -19.49
CA TYR A 111 -9.91 -0.18 -18.53
C TYR A 111 -10.93 0.75 -17.88
N LEU A 112 -12.13 0.21 -17.66
CA LEU A 112 -13.11 0.78 -16.75
C LEU A 112 -12.98 0.05 -15.40
N ARG A 113 -12.70 0.78 -14.34
CA ARG A 113 -12.24 0.21 -13.08
C ARG A 113 -13.23 0.41 -11.95
N THR A 114 -13.16 -0.48 -10.98
CA THR A 114 -13.76 -0.30 -9.66
C THR A 114 -12.64 -0.21 -8.63
N PHE A 115 -12.60 0.90 -7.89
CA PHE A 115 -11.74 1.05 -6.74
C PHE A 115 -12.52 0.67 -5.47
N GLU A 116 -11.87 -0.05 -4.57
CA GLU A 116 -12.34 -0.30 -3.20
C GLU A 116 -11.32 0.33 -2.25
N VAL A 117 -11.78 1.27 -1.42
CA VAL A 117 -10.96 1.96 -0.44
C VAL A 117 -11.44 1.62 0.97
N LEU A 118 -10.50 1.24 1.82
CA LEU A 118 -10.76 0.85 3.20
C LEU A 118 -10.17 1.90 4.16
N ILE A 119 -11.01 2.51 5.00
CA ILE A 119 -10.60 3.53 5.97
C ILE A 119 -11.08 3.14 7.36
N ASP A 120 -10.18 3.15 8.34
CA ASP A 120 -10.56 2.99 9.75
C ASP A 120 -11.16 4.31 10.26
N PRO A 121 -12.45 4.34 10.67
CA PRO A 121 -13.09 5.58 11.12
C PRO A 121 -12.49 6.17 12.40
N ASN A 122 -11.86 5.37 13.24
CA ASN A 122 -11.40 5.82 14.55
C ASN A 122 -10.05 6.55 14.45
N THR A 123 -9.22 6.10 13.52
CA THR A 123 -7.86 6.61 13.33
C THR A 123 -7.74 7.48 12.09
N GLY A 124 -8.67 7.36 11.14
CA GLY A 124 -8.56 7.96 9.82
C GLY A 124 -7.51 7.29 8.94
N HIS A 125 -6.90 6.19 9.38
CA HIS A 125 -5.88 5.50 8.60
C HIS A 125 -6.50 4.88 7.33
N LEU A 126 -5.83 5.12 6.21
CA LEU A 126 -6.07 4.43 4.97
C LEU A 126 -5.49 3.01 5.08
N LEU A 127 -6.35 2.01 5.18
CA LEU A 127 -5.93 0.61 5.33
C LEU A 127 -5.46 0.02 4.01
N ARG A 128 -6.20 0.26 2.92
CA ARG A 128 -5.89 -0.24 1.57
C ARG A 128 -6.68 0.49 0.49
N ILE A 129 -6.07 0.64 -0.68
CA ILE A 129 -6.75 0.91 -1.95
C ILE A 129 -6.56 -0.31 -2.84
N THR A 130 -7.63 -0.89 -3.33
CA THR A 130 -7.59 -1.94 -4.35
C THR A 130 -8.33 -1.44 -5.59
N SER A 131 -7.83 -1.77 -6.77
CA SER A 131 -8.58 -1.54 -7.99
C SER A 131 -8.54 -2.74 -8.89
N THR A 132 -9.68 -3.03 -9.48
CA THR A 132 -9.90 -4.16 -10.38
C THR A 132 -10.61 -3.68 -11.63
N CYS A 133 -10.37 -4.38 -12.74
CA CYS A 133 -11.18 -4.28 -13.94
C CYS A 133 -11.86 -5.63 -14.20
N ASP A 134 -12.96 -5.61 -14.96
CA ASP A 134 -13.73 -6.82 -15.30
C ASP A 134 -13.04 -7.58 -16.45
N VAL A 135 -11.81 -8.03 -16.20
CA VAL A 135 -11.00 -8.78 -17.17
C VAL A 135 -10.37 -9.97 -16.45
N ASN A 136 -10.83 -11.17 -16.79
CA ASN A 136 -10.20 -12.40 -16.34
C ASN A 136 -8.82 -12.55 -17.02
N ASP A 137 -7.76 -12.71 -16.24
CA ASP A 137 -6.40 -12.99 -16.75
C ASP A 137 -5.88 -14.30 -16.14
N PRO A 138 -5.81 -15.39 -16.93
CA PRO A 138 -5.33 -16.67 -16.42
C PRO A 138 -3.85 -16.62 -15.99
N ASN A 139 -3.08 -15.62 -16.43
CA ASN A 139 -1.67 -15.48 -16.07
C ASN A 139 -1.47 -14.70 -14.76
N MET A 140 -2.53 -14.16 -14.17
CA MET A 140 -2.46 -13.39 -12.92
C MET A 140 -2.62 -14.34 -11.73
N LEU A 141 -1.49 -14.76 -11.17
CA LEU A 141 -1.48 -15.56 -9.93
C LEU A 141 -1.86 -14.69 -8.73
N PRO A 142 -2.54 -15.22 -7.70
CA PRO A 142 -2.95 -14.47 -6.51
C PRO A 142 -1.76 -13.90 -5.74
N GLU A 143 -2.01 -12.87 -4.92
CA GLU A 143 -0.98 -12.31 -4.04
C GLU A 143 -0.49 -13.39 -3.06
N PRO A 144 0.81 -13.36 -2.68
CA PRO A 144 1.31 -14.24 -1.64
C PRO A 144 0.66 -13.89 -0.30
N PRO A 145 0.46 -14.89 0.60
CA PRO A 145 0.02 -14.61 1.96
C PRO A 145 0.97 -13.64 2.69
N ALA A 146 0.44 -12.85 3.62
CA ALA A 146 1.20 -11.77 4.28
C ALA A 146 2.55 -12.23 4.84
N LYS A 147 2.61 -13.39 5.50
CA LYS A 147 3.85 -13.94 6.08
C LYS A 147 4.92 -14.24 5.01
N GLU A 148 4.51 -14.76 3.85
CA GLU A 148 5.45 -15.07 2.77
C GLU A 148 5.88 -13.80 2.04
N ALA A 149 4.98 -12.83 1.87
CA ALA A 149 5.31 -11.50 1.39
C ALA A 149 6.32 -10.78 2.31
N GLU A 150 6.11 -10.81 3.63
CA GLU A 150 7.01 -10.25 4.65
C GLU A 150 8.43 -10.82 4.52
N ILE A 151 8.57 -12.15 4.38
CA ILE A 151 9.88 -12.80 4.20
C ILE A 151 10.60 -12.28 2.95
N GLN A 152 9.88 -12.15 1.83
CA GLN A 152 10.46 -11.64 0.59
C GLN A 152 10.88 -10.17 0.71
N LEU A 153 10.06 -9.34 1.35
CA LEU A 153 10.36 -7.92 1.56
C LEU A 153 11.55 -7.73 2.52
N MET A 154 11.60 -8.48 3.62
CA MET A 154 12.72 -8.44 4.56
C MET A 154 14.05 -8.83 3.90
N ARG A 155 14.05 -9.77 2.95
CA ARG A 155 15.25 -10.12 2.16
C ARG A 155 15.74 -8.96 1.27
N MET A 156 14.83 -8.06 0.88
CA MET A 156 15.15 -6.83 0.16
C MET A 156 15.54 -5.67 1.12
N GLY A 157 15.56 -5.95 2.42
CA GLY A 157 15.80 -4.99 3.50
C GLY A 157 14.60 -4.12 3.85
N GLU A 158 13.40 -4.44 3.37
CA GLU A 158 12.21 -3.60 3.52
C GLU A 158 11.30 -4.06 4.67
N ILE A 159 10.80 -3.10 5.45
CA ILE A 159 9.91 -3.32 6.60
C ILE A 159 8.85 -2.21 6.63
N TYR A 160 7.59 -2.58 6.91
CA TYR A 160 6.55 -1.60 7.25
C TYR A 160 6.32 -1.57 8.76
N HIS A 161 6.42 -0.39 9.36
CA HIS A 161 6.33 -0.17 10.80
C HIS A 161 4.89 0.10 11.28
N GLY A 162 3.99 0.45 10.37
CA GLY A 162 2.62 0.84 10.69
C GLY A 162 2.04 1.78 9.64
N PHE A 163 0.88 2.34 9.97
CA PHE A 163 0.26 3.42 9.20
C PHE A 163 0.86 4.78 9.62
N PRO A 164 1.10 5.71 8.67
CA PRO A 164 1.54 7.05 9.01
C PRO A 164 0.49 7.79 9.83
N ALA A 165 1.01 8.65 10.69
CA ALA A 165 0.20 9.40 11.63
C ALA A 165 -0.68 10.48 10.96
N GLU A 166 -0.10 11.11 9.95
CA GLU A 166 -0.70 12.19 9.20
C GLU A 166 -1.26 11.65 7.88
N PRO A 167 -2.32 12.26 7.34
CA PRO A 167 -2.77 11.94 5.99
C PRO A 167 -1.63 12.18 4.98
N PRO A 168 -1.65 11.46 3.85
CA PRO A 168 -0.64 11.63 2.80
C PRO A 168 -0.62 13.06 2.28
N LYS A 169 0.58 13.57 2.02
CA LYS A 169 0.82 14.89 1.43
C LYS A 169 0.55 14.89 -0.08
N ILE A 170 0.72 13.75 -0.73
CA ILE A 170 0.28 13.54 -2.11
C ILE A 170 -0.84 12.49 -2.15
N ASN A 171 -1.90 12.75 -2.90
CA ASN A 171 -2.98 11.77 -3.04
C ASN A 171 -2.55 10.56 -3.89
N PHE A 172 -3.37 9.52 -3.88
CA PHE A 172 -3.08 8.29 -4.61
C PHE A 172 -2.94 8.47 -6.13
N LEU A 173 -3.74 9.33 -6.76
CA LEU A 173 -3.61 9.63 -8.19
C LEU A 173 -2.27 10.31 -8.52
N ASP A 174 -1.84 11.27 -7.71
CA ASP A 174 -0.54 11.93 -7.89
C ASP A 174 0.62 10.93 -7.69
N ALA A 175 0.49 9.99 -6.75
CA ALA A 175 1.46 8.90 -6.59
C ALA A 175 1.47 7.93 -7.81
N LEU A 176 0.31 7.63 -8.41
CA LEU A 176 0.23 6.86 -9.66
C LEU A 176 0.84 7.65 -10.84
N ASP A 177 0.63 8.95 -10.89
CA ASP A 177 1.24 9.83 -11.90
C ASP A 177 2.76 9.83 -11.78
N ALA A 178 3.29 9.88 -10.55
CA ALA A 178 4.73 9.75 -10.30
C ALA A 178 5.29 8.44 -10.86
N VAL A 179 4.61 7.31 -10.66
CA VAL A 179 4.99 6.01 -11.23
C VAL A 179 5.01 6.06 -12.76
N LEU A 180 3.97 6.63 -13.38
CA LEU A 180 3.89 6.78 -14.83
C LEU A 180 5.02 7.66 -15.37
N SER A 181 5.28 8.80 -14.75
CA SER A 181 6.27 9.79 -15.18
C SER A 181 7.70 9.24 -15.23
N LYS A 182 8.02 8.28 -14.36
CA LYS A 182 9.34 7.62 -14.32
C LYS A 182 9.48 6.47 -15.30
N GLY A 183 8.39 6.02 -15.93
CA GLY A 183 8.40 4.90 -16.89
C GLY A 183 8.64 3.52 -16.27
N ILE A 184 8.53 3.39 -14.95
CA ILE A 184 8.80 2.15 -14.19
C ILE A 184 7.49 1.35 -14.02
N GLY A 185 6.85 1.08 -15.15
CA GLY A 185 5.50 0.54 -15.22
C GLY A 185 4.50 1.54 -15.81
N SER A 186 3.32 1.05 -16.15
CA SER A 186 2.25 1.89 -16.68
C SER A 186 0.95 1.56 -15.97
N PRO A 187 0.42 2.47 -15.12
CA PRO A 187 -0.90 2.32 -14.53
C PRO A 187 -1.99 1.99 -15.56
N PHE A 188 -1.95 2.61 -16.73
CA PHE A 188 -2.92 2.35 -17.82
C PHE A 188 -2.90 0.91 -18.37
N LEU A 189 -1.78 0.21 -18.25
CA LEU A 189 -1.66 -1.16 -18.73
C LEU A 189 -2.01 -2.21 -17.67
N ALA A 190 -1.90 -1.86 -16.39
CA ALA A 190 -2.21 -2.74 -15.27
C ALA A 190 -3.71 -3.04 -15.20
N LYS A 191 -4.05 -4.29 -14.89
CA LYS A 191 -5.43 -4.75 -14.67
C LYS A 191 -5.87 -4.51 -13.24
N GLU A 192 -4.95 -4.64 -12.29
CA GLU A 192 -5.20 -4.41 -10.88
C GLU A 192 -4.16 -3.47 -10.24
N PHE A 193 -4.60 -2.80 -9.17
CA PHE A 193 -3.75 -1.98 -8.31
C PHE A 193 -3.94 -2.37 -6.85
N TYR A 194 -2.86 -2.27 -6.11
CA TYR A 194 -2.86 -2.32 -4.65
C TYR A 194 -2.03 -1.14 -4.14
N GLY A 195 -2.69 -0.22 -3.46
CA GLY A 195 -2.06 0.94 -2.82
C GLY A 195 -2.11 0.77 -1.30
N LEU A 196 -0.94 0.91 -0.66
CA LEU A 196 -0.79 1.00 0.78
C LEU A 196 -0.06 2.29 1.12
N TYR A 197 -0.54 3.00 2.14
CA TYR A 197 0.12 4.18 2.69
C TYR A 197 0.70 3.82 4.06
N VAL A 198 2.04 3.70 4.14
CA VAL A 198 2.73 3.02 5.25
C VAL A 198 3.96 3.80 5.71
N MET A 199 4.37 3.59 6.95
CA MET A 199 5.70 3.96 7.44
C MET A 199 6.70 2.88 7.02
N GLU A 200 7.45 3.11 5.96
CA GLU A 200 8.43 2.16 5.41
C GLU A 200 9.86 2.51 5.83
N SER A 201 10.69 1.49 6.04
CA SER A 201 12.13 1.65 6.12
C SER A 201 12.85 0.59 5.29
N ARG A 202 13.99 0.98 4.72
CA ARG A 202 14.89 0.06 4.03
C ARG A 202 16.27 0.00 4.67
N GLY A 203 16.72 -1.19 5.04
CA GLY A 203 18.00 -1.42 5.72
C GLY A 203 18.03 -0.71 7.07
N SER A 204 19.03 0.14 7.29
CA SER A 204 19.17 0.95 8.51
C SER A 204 18.58 2.36 8.39
N ALA A 205 17.86 2.66 7.31
CA ALA A 205 17.25 3.97 7.13
C ALA A 205 16.12 4.21 8.15
N GLN A 206 15.94 5.46 8.56
CA GLN A 206 14.81 5.84 9.41
C GLN A 206 13.48 5.64 8.68
N PRO A 207 12.42 5.15 9.37
CA PRO A 207 11.10 4.99 8.79
C PRO A 207 10.53 6.32 8.26
N ARG A 208 9.85 6.27 7.11
CA ARG A 208 9.23 7.45 6.47
C ARG A 208 7.88 7.09 5.84
N PRO A 209 6.96 8.05 5.69
CA PRO A 209 5.69 7.83 5.00
C PRO A 209 5.92 7.62 3.50
N VAL A 210 5.37 6.54 2.95
CA VAL A 210 5.44 6.22 1.52
C VAL A 210 4.12 5.66 1.02
N TRP A 211 3.90 5.80 -0.28
CA TRP A 211 2.96 5.00 -1.04
C TRP A 211 3.65 3.75 -1.60
N ALA A 212 3.26 2.58 -1.14
CA ALA A 212 3.61 1.30 -1.75
C ALA A 212 2.52 0.89 -2.75
N ILE A 213 2.82 0.97 -4.03
CA ILE A 213 1.87 0.75 -5.13
C ILE A 213 2.28 -0.48 -5.94
N THR A 214 1.49 -1.54 -5.89
CA THR A 214 1.65 -2.73 -6.73
C THR A 214 0.70 -2.65 -7.92
N LEU A 215 1.28 -2.69 -9.12
CA LEU A 215 0.59 -2.82 -10.40
C LEU A 215 0.63 -4.28 -10.82
N ARG A 216 -0.51 -4.87 -11.22
CA ARG A 216 -0.59 -6.28 -11.64
C ARG A 216 -1.34 -6.47 -12.95
N GLY A 217 -1.14 -7.62 -13.60
CA GLY A 217 -1.72 -7.92 -14.91
C GLY A 217 -1.15 -7.04 -16.03
N ILE A 218 0.08 -6.54 -15.86
CA ILE A 218 0.79 -5.79 -16.91
C ILE A 218 1.12 -6.77 -18.03
N PRO A 219 0.76 -6.48 -19.30
CA PRO A 219 1.13 -7.33 -20.41
C PRO A 219 2.66 -7.45 -20.50
N PRO A 220 3.20 -8.67 -20.70
CA PRO A 220 4.64 -8.85 -20.86
C PRO A 220 5.11 -8.02 -22.07
N ARG A 221 6.33 -7.46 -21.96
CA ARG A 221 6.93 -6.77 -23.11
C ARG A 221 7.06 -7.75 -24.28
N PRO A 222 6.69 -7.35 -25.51
CA PRO A 222 6.84 -8.22 -26.67
C PRO A 222 8.31 -8.60 -26.86
N LEU A 223 8.55 -9.88 -27.15
CA LEU A 223 9.89 -10.48 -27.29
C LEU A 223 10.77 -9.78 -28.33
N LYS A 224 10.16 -9.09 -29.31
CA LYS A 224 10.89 -8.29 -30.31
C LYS A 224 11.75 -7.19 -29.67
N ALA A 225 11.38 -6.72 -28.47
CA ALA A 225 12.15 -5.76 -27.68
C ALA A 225 13.29 -6.39 -26.86
N ILE A 226 13.39 -7.73 -26.81
CA ILE A 226 14.49 -8.43 -26.16
C ILE A 226 15.69 -8.44 -27.13
N PRO A 227 16.91 -8.12 -26.65
CA PRO A 227 18.11 -8.17 -27.48
C PRO A 227 18.24 -9.50 -28.22
N THR A 228 18.73 -9.44 -29.46
CA THR A 228 18.83 -10.60 -30.37
C THR A 228 19.54 -11.79 -29.74
N ALA A 229 20.48 -11.52 -28.83
CA ALA A 229 21.24 -12.51 -28.06
C ALA A 229 20.39 -13.42 -27.14
N PHE A 230 19.12 -13.13 -26.89
CA PHE A 230 18.25 -13.97 -26.05
C PHE A 230 17.02 -14.51 -26.79
N ARG A 231 16.90 -14.27 -28.11
CA ARG A 231 15.73 -14.69 -28.90
C ARG A 231 15.66 -16.19 -29.17
N HIS A 232 16.73 -16.93 -28.88
CA HIS A 232 16.82 -18.37 -29.09
C HIS A 232 16.38 -19.19 -27.87
N LEU A 233 16.20 -18.54 -26.71
CA LEU A 233 15.62 -19.21 -25.54
C LEU A 233 14.11 -19.34 -25.76
N PRO A 234 13.52 -20.53 -25.55
CA PRO A 234 12.08 -20.69 -25.63
C PRO A 234 11.37 -19.81 -24.58
N ASP A 235 10.13 -19.42 -24.87
CA ASP A 235 9.39 -18.38 -24.11
C ASP A 235 9.20 -18.69 -22.62
N ASP A 236 9.30 -19.97 -22.27
CA ASP A 236 9.24 -20.55 -20.92
C ASP A 236 10.61 -20.61 -20.21
N GLU A 237 11.73 -20.55 -20.94
CA GLU A 237 13.08 -20.32 -20.38
C GLU A 237 13.34 -18.83 -20.09
N LEU A 238 12.57 -17.93 -20.71
CA LEU A 238 12.52 -16.51 -20.36
C LEU A 238 11.68 -16.32 -19.09
N VAL A 239 12.12 -15.46 -18.17
CA VAL A 239 11.48 -15.15 -16.87
C VAL A 239 9.95 -15.32 -16.94
N PRO A 240 9.31 -16.20 -16.14
CA PRO A 240 7.90 -16.55 -16.33
C PRO A 240 6.96 -15.34 -16.39
N VAL A 241 5.88 -15.42 -17.18
CA VAL A 241 4.94 -14.29 -17.38
C VAL A 241 4.40 -13.76 -16.06
N TRP A 242 4.07 -14.64 -15.10
CA TRP A 242 3.56 -14.27 -13.79
C TRP A 242 4.59 -13.52 -12.91
N VAL A 243 5.90 -13.62 -13.21
CA VAL A 243 6.95 -12.81 -12.57
C VAL A 243 7.01 -11.41 -13.19
N ARG A 244 6.74 -11.32 -14.50
CA ARG A 244 6.84 -10.09 -15.30
C ARG A 244 5.57 -9.25 -15.29
N ASN A 245 4.43 -9.83 -14.93
CA ASN A 245 3.13 -9.17 -15.03
C ASN A 245 2.80 -8.25 -13.86
N HIS A 246 3.73 -8.03 -12.93
CA HIS A 246 3.54 -7.11 -11.83
C HIS A 246 4.81 -6.33 -11.51
N ILE A 247 4.61 -5.13 -10.99
CA ILE A 247 5.69 -4.27 -10.51
C ILE A 247 5.14 -3.47 -9.33
N ARG A 248 5.94 -3.42 -8.28
CA ARG A 248 5.69 -2.63 -7.09
C ARG A 248 6.61 -1.43 -7.09
N ASN A 249 6.05 -0.26 -6.87
CA ASN A 249 6.73 1.02 -6.79
C ASN A 249 6.56 1.59 -5.37
N VAL A 250 7.63 2.16 -4.82
CA VAL A 250 7.58 2.87 -3.54
C VAL A 250 7.81 4.35 -3.82
N VAL A 251 6.81 5.17 -3.51
CA VAL A 251 6.80 6.61 -3.77
C VAL A 251 6.86 7.35 -2.44
N ASP A 252 7.84 8.23 -2.30
CA ASP A 252 7.98 9.09 -1.13
C ASP A 252 6.82 10.08 -1.06
N ASP A 253 6.12 10.12 0.07
CA ASP A 253 4.91 10.95 0.23
C ASP A 253 5.22 12.45 0.20
N VAL A 254 6.41 12.85 0.64
CA VAL A 254 6.77 14.27 0.76
C VAL A 254 7.22 14.84 -0.59
N THR A 255 8.02 14.08 -1.33
CA THR A 255 8.66 14.55 -2.56
C THR A 255 7.94 14.08 -3.82
N GLY A 256 7.07 13.07 -3.74
CA GLY A 256 6.49 12.39 -4.90
C GLY A 256 7.52 11.60 -5.71
N GLN A 257 8.74 11.42 -5.21
CA GLN A 257 9.77 10.67 -5.92
C GLN A 257 9.54 9.17 -5.78
N VAL A 258 9.59 8.44 -6.90
CA VAL A 258 9.71 6.97 -6.88
C VAL A 258 11.10 6.61 -6.33
N LEU A 259 11.14 6.08 -5.09
CA LEU A 259 12.35 5.71 -4.38
C LEU A 259 12.99 4.47 -5.01
N PHE A 260 12.16 3.47 -5.29
CA PHE A 260 12.57 2.26 -5.99
C PHE A 260 11.36 1.53 -6.56
N ALA A 261 11.64 0.59 -7.46
CA ALA A 261 10.68 -0.37 -7.94
C ALA A 261 11.25 -1.77 -7.88
N THR A 262 10.37 -2.73 -7.64
CA THR A 262 10.71 -4.15 -7.51
C THR A 262 9.55 -4.99 -8.00
N SER A 263 9.79 -6.23 -8.37
CA SER A 263 8.73 -7.20 -8.58
C SER A 263 8.40 -7.98 -7.29
N CYS A 264 9.05 -7.69 -6.16
CA CYS A 264 8.69 -8.34 -4.89
C CYS A 264 7.51 -7.62 -4.19
N PRO A 265 6.64 -8.36 -3.47
CA PRO A 265 6.66 -9.80 -3.28
C PRO A 265 6.07 -10.56 -4.49
N GLN A 266 6.67 -11.70 -4.81
CA GLN A 266 6.23 -12.60 -5.89
C GLN A 266 5.13 -13.54 -5.40
N PRO A 267 4.13 -13.86 -6.27
CA PRO A 267 3.17 -14.94 -6.04
C PRO A 267 3.84 -16.28 -5.74
N VAL A 268 3.19 -17.10 -4.92
CA VAL A 268 3.63 -18.47 -4.60
C VAL A 268 3.23 -19.41 -5.71
N ARG A 269 4.15 -20.28 -6.15
CA ARG A 269 3.82 -21.25 -7.21
C ARG A 269 2.75 -22.24 -6.71
N PRO A 270 1.75 -22.59 -7.53
CA PRO A 270 0.80 -23.65 -7.19
C PRO A 270 1.48 -24.99 -6.86
N GLU A 271 2.58 -25.30 -7.53
CA GLU A 271 3.37 -26.53 -7.35
C GLU A 271 4.06 -26.59 -5.98
N GLU A 272 4.50 -25.45 -5.46
CA GLU A 272 5.18 -25.36 -4.15
C GLU A 272 4.19 -25.58 -2.99
N LYS A 273 2.89 -25.30 -3.21
CA LYS A 273 1.85 -25.56 -2.21
C LYS A 273 1.63 -27.06 -1.95
N LYS A 274 1.98 -27.95 -2.89
CA LYS A 274 1.79 -29.41 -2.75
C LYS A 274 2.88 -30.11 -1.92
N LYS A 275 3.96 -29.41 -1.58
CA LYS A 275 5.13 -29.99 -0.86
C LYS A 275 5.16 -29.68 0.64
N LYS A 276 4.13 -29.00 1.18
CA LYS A 276 3.95 -28.71 2.61
C LYS A 276 2.78 -29.52 3.14
#